data_AF-A0A382D574-F1
#
_entry.id   AF-A0A382D574-F1
#
_cell.length_a   1.000
_cell.length_b   1.000
_cell.length_c   1.000
_cell.angle_alpha   90.00
_cell.angle_beta   90.00
_cell.angle_gamma   90.00
#
_symmetry.space_group_name_H-M   'P 1'
#
loop_
_entity.id
_entity.type
_entity.pdbx_description
1 polymer ?
#
loop_
_entity_poly.entity_id
_entity_poly.type
_entity_poly.pdbx_seq_one_letter_code
_entity_poly.pdbx_strand_id
1 'polypeptide(L)'
;MKIRSVTTWTENLELTRPYRISYETIDSVENVFVKIQLENGIYGIGSGCPAEFVTGENIDSCRTILQTKAESFLAKRNIEDIELICNSLNDGLPSNPAARAAMDIAMYDALSQYKGV
;
A
#
# COMPACT_ATOMS: atom_id res chain seq x y z
N MET A 1 -15.94 -12.05 -3.85
CA MET A 1 -15.98 -10.73 -4.55
C MET A 1 -14.61 -10.42 -5.15
N LYS A 2 -14.46 -10.20 -6.48
CA LYS A 2 -13.12 -10.00 -7.07
C LYS A 2 -12.66 -8.54 -7.11
N ILE A 3 -11.34 -8.35 -7.07
CA ILE A 3 -10.68 -7.06 -7.32
C ILE A 3 -10.69 -6.79 -8.83
N ARG A 4 -11.37 -5.73 -9.23
CA ARG A 4 -11.50 -5.27 -10.62
C ARG A 4 -10.30 -4.46 -11.09
N SER A 5 -9.83 -3.53 -10.27
CA SER A 5 -8.74 -2.64 -10.63
C SER A 5 -7.94 -2.20 -9.41
N VAL A 6 -6.68 -1.85 -9.64
CA VAL A 6 -5.76 -1.30 -8.65
C VAL A 6 -5.24 0.02 -9.20
N THR A 7 -5.27 1.07 -8.39
CA THR A 7 -4.73 2.38 -8.74
C THR A 7 -3.73 2.79 -7.67
N THR A 8 -2.57 3.29 -8.09
CA THR A 8 -1.50 3.69 -7.18
C THR A 8 -1.07 5.12 -7.50
N TRP A 9 -0.75 5.88 -6.47
CA TRP A 9 -0.26 7.25 -6.61
C TRP A 9 0.62 7.61 -5.41
N THR A 10 1.30 8.75 -5.49
CA THR A 10 2.17 9.25 -4.42
C THR A 10 1.84 10.70 -4.13
N GLU A 11 1.88 11.09 -2.86
CA GLU A 11 1.71 12.47 -2.44
C GLU A 11 2.85 12.86 -1.51
N ASN A 12 3.40 14.06 -1.71
CA ASN A 12 4.31 14.68 -0.74
C ASN A 12 3.48 15.52 0.23
N LEU A 13 3.47 15.12 1.49
CA LEU A 13 2.65 15.72 2.54
C LEU A 13 3.51 16.62 3.41
N GLU A 14 3.30 17.93 3.31
CA GLU A 14 3.98 18.91 4.16
C GLU A 14 3.51 18.82 5.62
N LEU A 15 4.45 18.92 6.54
CA LEU A 15 4.17 18.94 7.97
C LEU A 15 3.87 20.37 8.42
N THR A 16 2.76 20.54 9.13
CA THR A 16 2.41 21.83 9.77
C THR A 16 3.46 22.28 10.80
N ARG A 17 4.23 21.34 11.33
CA ARG A 17 5.37 21.59 12.21
C ARG A 17 6.48 20.58 11.92
N PRO A 18 7.61 21.01 11.35
CA PRO A 18 8.78 20.15 11.18
C PRO A 18 9.26 19.57 12.51
N TYR A 19 9.79 18.35 12.48
CA TYR A 19 10.41 17.71 13.64
C TYR A 19 11.83 17.26 13.32
N ARG A 20 12.63 17.03 14.35
CA ARG A 20 14.03 16.65 14.22
C ARG A 20 14.32 15.37 14.98
N ILE A 21 14.98 14.45 14.30
CA ILE A 21 15.60 13.26 14.87
C ILE A 21 17.13 13.44 14.87
N SER A 22 17.88 12.45 15.37
CA SER A 22 19.32 12.60 15.60
C SER A 22 20.12 13.01 14.35
N TYR A 23 19.72 12.56 13.16
CA TYR A 23 20.45 12.78 11.92
C TYR A 23 19.73 13.67 10.88
N GLU A 24 18.44 14.00 11.08
CA GLU A 24 17.65 14.69 10.06
C GLU A 24 16.57 15.59 10.68
N THR A 25 16.22 16.66 9.96
CA THR A 25 15.01 17.45 10.20
C THR A 25 14.04 17.15 9.06
N ILE A 26 12.81 16.77 9.41
CA ILE A 26 11.78 16.34 8.47
C ILE A 26 10.70 17.41 8.46
N ASP A 27 10.44 17.99 7.29
CA ASP A 27 9.43 19.01 7.03
C ASP A 27 8.32 18.52 6.07
N SER A 28 8.56 17.46 5.31
CA SER A 28 7.56 16.77 4.51
C SER A 28 7.77 15.26 4.50
N VAL A 29 6.74 14.51 4.11
CA VAL A 29 6.79 13.05 4.02
C VAL A 29 6.14 12.61 2.70
N GLU A 30 6.87 11.81 1.92
CA GLU A 30 6.33 11.24 0.69
C GLU A 30 5.65 9.89 0.97
N ASN A 31 4.33 9.85 0.77
CA ASN A 31 3.52 8.66 0.96
C ASN A 31 3.14 8.04 -0.37
N VAL A 32 3.06 6.71 -0.38
CA VAL A 32 2.41 5.96 -1.45
C VAL A 32 1.00 5.61 -1.03
N PHE A 33 0.10 5.53 -2.01
CA PHE A 33 -1.28 5.14 -1.81
C PHE A 33 -1.68 4.04 -2.80
N VAL A 34 -2.55 3.15 -2.35
CA VAL A 34 -3.15 2.09 -3.14
C VAL A 34 -4.65 2.18 -2.96
N LYS A 35 -5.38 2.25 -4.07
CA LYS A 35 -6.82 2.09 -4.12
C LYS A 35 -7.16 0.82 -4.87
N ILE A 36 -7.91 -0.07 -4.24
CA ILE A 36 -8.48 -1.23 -4.90
C ILE A 36 -9.96 -1.00 -5.12
N GLN A 37 -10.49 -1.47 -6.26
CA GLN A 37 -11.93 -1.45 -6.52
C GLN A 37 -12.42 -2.86 -6.81
N LEU A 38 -13.48 -3.27 -6.13
CA LEU A 38 -14.15 -4.54 -6.29
C LEU A 38 -15.18 -4.48 -7.44
N GLU A 39 -15.60 -5.64 -7.95
CA GLU A 39 -16.58 -5.74 -9.04
C GLU A 39 -17.94 -5.08 -8.72
N ASN A 40 -18.36 -5.08 -7.46
CA ASN A 40 -19.59 -4.42 -6.99
C ASN A 40 -19.45 -2.91 -6.73
N GLY A 41 -18.29 -2.32 -7.02
CA GLY A 41 -18.04 -0.89 -6.86
C GLY A 41 -17.49 -0.47 -5.48
N ILE A 42 -17.48 -1.35 -4.47
CA ILE A 42 -16.78 -1.10 -3.21
C ILE A 42 -15.31 -0.85 -3.49
N TYR A 43 -14.70 0.09 -2.76
CA TYR A 43 -13.27 0.35 -2.86
C TYR A 43 -12.66 0.44 -1.49
N GLY A 44 -11.38 0.08 -1.40
CA GLY A 44 -10.57 0.27 -0.21
C GLY A 44 -9.33 1.09 -0.52
N ILE A 45 -8.85 1.85 0.46
CA ILE A 45 -7.65 2.67 0.35
C ILE A 45 -6.66 2.26 1.43
N GLY A 46 -5.39 2.12 1.03
CA GLY A 46 -4.28 1.92 1.93
C GLY A 46 -3.12 2.84 1.58
N SER A 47 -2.26 3.07 2.56
CA SER A 47 -1.09 3.94 2.42
C SER A 47 0.15 3.29 3.00
N GLY A 48 1.31 3.61 2.42
CA GLY A 48 2.62 3.24 2.92
C GLY A 48 3.54 4.45 2.99
N CYS A 49 4.39 4.50 4.00
CA CYS A 49 5.46 5.49 4.15
C CYS A 49 6.78 4.72 4.24
N PRO A 50 7.51 4.54 3.13
CA PRO A 50 8.81 3.86 3.15
C PRO A 50 9.83 4.67 3.94
N ALA A 51 10.65 3.98 4.74
CA ALA A 51 11.64 4.59 5.61
C ALA A 51 12.97 3.85 5.45
N GLU A 52 13.82 4.34 4.54
CA GLU A 52 15.03 3.64 4.10
C GLU A 52 15.98 3.30 5.25
N PHE A 53 16.16 4.22 6.20
CA PHE A 53 16.99 4.01 7.39
C PHE A 53 16.46 2.97 8.39
N VAL A 54 15.18 2.58 8.27
CA VAL A 54 14.51 1.65 9.20
C VAL A 54 14.25 0.30 8.52
N THR A 55 13.65 0.31 7.33
CA THR A 55 13.22 -0.89 6.62
C THR A 55 14.10 -1.25 5.43
N GLY A 56 15.02 -0.37 5.02
CA GLY A 56 15.81 -0.53 3.79
C GLY A 56 15.03 -0.24 2.51
N GLU A 57 13.75 0.13 2.61
CA GLU A 57 12.92 0.50 1.46
C GLU A 57 12.87 2.02 1.30
N ASN A 58 13.25 2.51 0.14
CA ASN A 58 13.10 3.91 -0.24
C ASN A 58 11.85 4.16 -1.08
N ILE A 59 11.52 5.44 -1.26
CA ILE A 59 10.28 5.85 -1.93
C ILE A 59 10.21 5.48 -3.42
N ASP A 60 11.34 5.55 -4.12
CA ASP A 60 11.39 5.21 -5.55
C ASP A 60 11.21 3.71 -5.78
N SER A 61 11.83 2.87 -4.94
CA SER A 61 11.62 1.42 -4.91
C SER A 61 10.15 1.10 -4.65
N CYS A 62 9.57 1.70 -3.61
CA CYS A 62 8.18 1.49 -3.22
C CYS A 62 7.21 1.88 -4.35
N ARG A 63 7.39 3.08 -4.93
CA ARG A 63 6.59 3.58 -6.07
C ARG A 63 6.70 2.65 -7.27
N THR A 64 7.92 2.25 -7.64
CA THR A 64 8.18 1.39 -8.80
C THR A 64 7.52 0.03 -8.64
N ILE A 65 7.62 -0.59 -7.46
CA ILE A 65 6.99 -1.87 -7.15
C ILE A 65 5.47 -1.76 -7.22
N LEU A 66 4.88 -0.71 -6.64
CA LEU A 66 3.44 -0.52 -6.69
C LEU A 66 2.93 -0.32 -8.12
N GLN A 67 3.64 0.45 -8.95
CA GLN A 67 3.26 0.67 -10.34
C GLN A 67 3.41 -0.58 -11.22
N THR A 68 4.45 -1.39 -10.98
CA THR A 68 4.79 -2.51 -11.88
C THR A 68 4.24 -3.86 -11.42
N LYS A 69 3.94 -4.02 -10.12
CA LYS A 69 3.59 -5.32 -9.52
C LYS A 69 2.24 -5.35 -8.83
N ALA A 70 1.71 -4.25 -8.29
CA ALA A 70 0.50 -4.31 -7.47
C ALA A 70 -0.69 -4.94 -8.21
N GLU A 71 -0.91 -4.57 -9.47
CA GLU A 71 -1.98 -5.15 -10.28
C GLU A 71 -1.78 -6.66 -10.50
N SER A 72 -0.53 -7.11 -10.70
CA SER A 72 -0.22 -8.53 -10.89
C SER A 72 -0.49 -9.39 -9.64
N PHE A 73 -0.34 -8.82 -8.44
CA PHE A 73 -0.60 -9.52 -7.19
C PHE A 73 -2.11 -9.56 -6.86
N LEU A 74 -2.82 -8.47 -7.15
CA LEU A 74 -4.16 -8.24 -6.61
C LEU A 74 -5.30 -8.42 -7.63
N ALA A 75 -5.11 -8.03 -8.89
CA ALA A 75 -6.22 -8.02 -9.85
C ALA A 75 -6.80 -9.43 -10.05
N LYS A 76 -8.12 -9.50 -10.20
CA LYS A 76 -8.92 -10.73 -10.38
C LYS A 76 -8.88 -11.71 -9.20
N ARG A 77 -8.13 -11.43 -8.12
CA ARG A 77 -8.18 -12.19 -6.87
C ARG A 77 -9.51 -11.96 -6.16
N ASN A 78 -9.97 -12.97 -5.41
CA ASN A 78 -11.11 -12.81 -4.52
C ASN A 78 -10.64 -12.13 -3.23
N ILE A 79 -11.31 -11.04 -2.82
CA ILE A 79 -10.94 -10.27 -1.62
C ILE A 79 -11.02 -11.09 -0.33
N GLU A 80 -11.81 -12.17 -0.33
CA GLU A 80 -11.97 -13.07 0.81
C GLU A 80 -10.78 -14.02 0.99
N ASP A 81 -9.90 -14.14 -0.02
CA ASP A 81 -8.66 -14.93 0.04
C ASP A 81 -7.49 -14.11 0.62
N ILE A 82 -7.78 -13.11 1.47
CA ILE A 82 -6.80 -12.10 1.92
C ILE A 82 -5.51 -12.72 2.48
N GLU A 83 -5.61 -13.77 3.29
CA GLU A 83 -4.44 -14.48 3.84
C GLU A 83 -3.52 -15.06 2.75
N LEU A 84 -4.10 -15.64 1.69
CA LEU A 84 -3.33 -16.18 0.56
C LEU A 84 -2.67 -15.06 -0.24
N ILE A 85 -3.35 -13.93 -0.39
CA ILE A 85 -2.81 -12.76 -1.06
C ILE A 85 -1.65 -12.16 -0.24
N CYS A 86 -1.84 -11.98 1.08
CA CYS A 86 -0.81 -11.45 1.97
C CYS A 86 0.42 -12.36 2.03
N ASN A 87 0.24 -13.69 2.05
CA ASN A 87 1.37 -14.62 1.93
C ASN A 87 2.10 -14.47 0.59
N SER A 88 1.36 -14.36 -0.53
CA SER A 88 1.98 -14.13 -1.85
C SER A 88 2.77 -12.81 -1.89
N LEU A 89 2.26 -11.77 -1.23
CA LEU A 89 2.95 -10.48 -1.10
C LEU A 89 4.22 -10.61 -0.26
N ASN A 90 4.16 -11.32 0.87
CA ASN A 90 5.31 -11.56 1.74
C ASN A 90 6.45 -12.27 1.00
N ASP A 91 6.13 -13.29 0.23
CA ASP A 91 7.10 -14.06 -0.54
C ASP A 91 7.64 -13.28 -1.75
N GLY A 92 6.76 -12.54 -2.42
CA GLY A 92 7.08 -11.84 -3.66
C GLY A 92 7.77 -10.48 -3.47
N LEU A 93 7.57 -9.83 -2.32
CA LEU A 93 8.04 -8.47 -2.03
C LEU A 93 8.70 -8.36 -0.64
N PRO A 94 9.67 -9.23 -0.28
CA PRO A 94 10.25 -9.26 1.07
C PRO A 94 10.94 -7.94 1.44
N SER A 95 11.57 -7.29 0.45
CA SER A 95 12.30 -6.01 0.62
C SER A 95 11.42 -4.76 0.51
N ASN A 96 10.10 -4.92 0.34
CA ASN A 96 9.18 -3.79 0.15
C ASN A 96 8.02 -3.80 1.18
N PRO A 97 8.32 -3.73 2.49
CA PRO A 97 7.30 -3.75 3.54
C PRO A 97 6.26 -2.61 3.45
N ALA A 98 6.64 -1.39 3.06
CA ALA A 98 5.70 -0.27 2.92
C ALA A 98 4.75 -0.48 1.73
N ALA A 99 5.24 -0.98 0.60
CA ALA A 99 4.37 -1.36 -0.53
C ALA A 99 3.38 -2.46 -0.14
N ARG A 100 3.86 -3.49 0.60
CA ARG A 100 3.00 -4.57 1.13
C ARG A 100 1.95 -4.01 2.07
N ALA A 101 2.33 -3.16 3.03
CA ALA A 101 1.40 -2.54 3.97
C ALA A 101 0.33 -1.70 3.27
N ALA A 102 0.70 -0.93 2.24
CA ALA A 102 -0.26 -0.13 1.48
C ALA A 102 -1.32 -1.02 0.79
N MET A 103 -0.90 -2.16 0.21
CA MET A 103 -1.82 -3.12 -0.40
C MET A 103 -2.67 -3.86 0.64
N ASP A 104 -2.06 -4.28 1.75
CA ASP A 104 -2.72 -4.97 2.86
C ASP A 104 -3.86 -4.12 3.46
N ILE A 105 -3.57 -2.87 3.81
CA ILE A 105 -4.56 -1.93 4.35
C ILE A 105 -5.69 -1.71 3.35
N ALA A 106 -5.39 -1.51 2.06
CA ALA A 106 -6.41 -1.32 1.03
C ALA A 106 -7.33 -2.55 0.90
N MET A 107 -6.78 -3.76 1.04
CA MET A 107 -7.55 -5.00 1.04
C MET A 107 -8.45 -5.12 2.25
N TYR A 108 -7.93 -4.86 3.44
CA TYR A 108 -8.72 -4.90 4.67
C TYR A 108 -9.86 -3.87 4.68
N ASP A 109 -9.62 -2.66 4.18
CA ASP A 109 -10.65 -1.62 4.04
C ASP A 109 -11.78 -2.05 3.09
N ALA A 110 -11.44 -2.59 1.91
CA ALA A 110 -12.48 -3.09 1.00
C ALA A 110 -13.21 -4.31 1.55
N LEU A 111 -12.50 -5.18 2.27
CA LEU A 111 -13.05 -6.41 2.85
C LEU A 111 -14.04 -6.10 3.98
N SER A 112 -13.70 -5.21 4.91
CA SER A 112 -14.59 -4.82 6.01
C SER A 112 -15.87 -4.19 5.48
N GLN A 113 -15.76 -3.28 4.50
CA GLN A 113 -16.90 -2.71 3.80
C GLN A 113 -17.76 -3.77 3.10
N TYR A 114 -17.13 -4.74 2.42
CA TYR A 114 -17.85 -5.86 1.79
C TYR A 114 -18.56 -6.76 2.81
N LYS A 115 -18.00 -6.92 4.01
CA LYS A 115 -18.58 -7.68 5.12
C LYS A 115 -19.60 -6.88 5.94
N GLY A 116 -19.64 -5.56 5.77
CA GLY A 116 -20.54 -4.66 6.51
C GLY A 116 -20.15 -4.47 7.97
N VAL A 117 -18.85 -4.50 8.29
CA VAL A 117 -18.29 -4.30 9.64
C VAL A 117 -17.35 -3.12 9.72
#